data_AF-A0A1V2ME69-F1
#
_entry.id   AF-A0A1V2ME69-F1
#
_cell.length_a   1.000
_cell.length_b   1.000
_cell.length_c   1.000
_cell.angle_alpha   90.00
_cell.angle_beta   90.00
_cell.angle_gamma   90.00
#
_symmetry.space_group_name_H-M   'P 1'
#
loop_
_entity.id
_entity.type
_entity.pdbx_description
1 polymer ?
#
loop_
_entity_poly.entity_id
_entity_poly.type
_entity_poly.pdbx_seq_one_letter_code
_entity_poly.pdbx_strand_id
1 'polypeptide(L)' 'MLFVIGLILLIYAKRIVIGRIKIDEKDKSEFLLLVSGAILAVRLSGLILSAIGFLFLLL' A
#
# COMPACT_ATOMS: atom_id res chain seq x y z
N MET A 1 2.93 -15.93 -8.75
CA MET A 1 3.23 -14.50 -9.08
C MET A 1 2.35 -13.54 -8.29
N LEU A 2 1.02 -13.72 -8.28
CA LEU A 2 0.08 -12.85 -7.54
C LEU A 2 0.37 -12.74 -6.03
N PHE A 3 0.70 -13.85 -5.37
CA PHE A 3 1.05 -13.87 -3.95
C PHE A 3 2.24 -12.96 -3.62
N VAL A 4 3.30 -13.04 -4.45
CA VAL A 4 4.52 -12.23 -4.29
C VAL A 4 4.22 -10.75 -4.48
N ILE A 5 3.38 -10.41 -5.46
CA ILE A 5 2.95 -9.03 -5.71
C ILE A 5 2.17 -8.48 -4.50
N GLY A 6 1.24 -9.27 -3.94
CA GLY A 6 0.49 -8.89 -2.74
C GLY A 6 1.41 -8.63 -1.53
N LEU A 7 2.42 -9.47 -1.33
CA LEU A 7 3.43 -9.32 -0.28
C LEU A 7 4.27 -8.05 -0.45
N ILE A 8 4.71 -7.76 -1.69
CA ILE A 8 5.45 -6.53 -2.00
C ILE A 8 4.58 -5.31 -1.68
N LEU A 9 3.32 -5.31 -2.08
CA LEU A 9 2.39 -4.21 -1.78
C LEU A 9 2.22 -4.00 -0.28
N LEU A 10 2.10 -5.07 0.51
CA LEU A 10 1.99 -4.98 1.97
C LEU A 10 3.22 -4.34 2.64
N ILE A 11 4.41 -4.75 2.22
CA ILE A 11 5.68 -4.29 2.82
C ILE A 11 6.04 -2.87 2.32
N TYR A 12 5.82 -2.59 1.04
CA TYR A 12 6.24 -1.33 0.40
C TYR A 12 5.16 -0.27 0.32
N ALA A 13 3.92 -0.51 0.79
CA ALA A 13 2.83 0.48 0.78
C ALA A 13 3.26 1.88 1.24
N LYS A 14 4.01 1.96 2.35
CA LYS A 14 4.50 3.23 2.89
C LYS A 14 5.46 3.95 1.94
N ARG A 15 6.38 3.22 1.30
CA ARG A 15 7.34 3.80 0.33
C ARG A 15 6.64 4.22 -0.96
N ILE A 16 5.69 3.42 -1.44
CA ILE A 16 4.93 3.69 -2.67
C ILE A 16 4.14 4.99 -2.53
N VAL A 17 3.50 5.21 -1.39
CA VAL A 17 2.66 6.39 -1.16
C VAL A 17 3.48 7.64 -0.83
N ILE A 18 4.55 7.53 -0.03
CA ILE A 18 5.31 8.71 0.45
C ILE A 18 6.37 9.19 -0.57
N GLY A 19 6.90 8.30 -1.42
CA GLY A 19 8.21 8.47 -2.05
C GLY A 19 8.38 9.60 -3.07
N ARG A 20 7.35 10.40 -3.39
CA ARG A 20 7.40 11.36 -4.52
C ARG A 20 6.86 12.76 -4.25
N ILE A 21 6.54 13.13 -3.01
CA ILE A 21 5.79 14.36 -2.76
C ILE A 21 6.65 15.36 -1.97
N LYS A 22 6.99 16.48 -2.63
CA LYS A 22 7.50 17.69 -1.97
C LYS A 22 6.30 18.38 -1.33
N ILE A 23 6.24 18.40 0.00
CA ILE A 23 5.13 18.97 0.75
C ILE A 23 5.54 20.32 1.29
N ASP A 24 4.72 21.33 1.03
CA ASP A 24 4.80 22.66 1.64
C ASP A 24 4.32 22.59 3.09
N GLU A 25 4.99 23.26 4.04
CA GLU A 25 4.77 23.02 5.48
C GLU A 25 3.36 23.36 5.98
N LYS A 26 2.63 24.19 5.23
CA LYS A 26 1.30 24.70 5.59
C LYS A 26 0.20 23.62 5.54
N ASP A 27 0.37 22.58 4.72
CA ASP A 27 -0.64 21.54 4.47
C ASP A 27 -0.21 20.15 4.97
N LYS A 28 0.86 20.07 5.78
CA LYS A 28 1.42 18.80 6.28
C LYS A 28 0.39 17.90 6.97
N SER A 29 -0.54 18.46 7.75
CA SER A 29 -1.51 17.69 8.54
C SER A 29 -2.56 17.01 7.68
N GLU A 30 -3.18 17.73 6.74
CA GLU A 30 -4.15 17.18 5.79
C GLU A 30 -3.47 16.17 4.85
N PHE A 31 -2.25 16.49 4.42
CA PHE A 31 -1.47 15.59 3.61
C PHE A 31 -1.12 14.27 4.34
N LEU A 32 -0.74 14.34 5.61
CA LEU A 32 -0.49 13.15 6.42
C LEU A 32 -1.75 12.27 6.58
N LEU A 33 -2.93 12.89 6.71
CA LEU A 33 -4.20 12.16 6.75
C LEU A 33 -4.49 11.45 5.42
N LEU A 34 -4.31 12.15 4.28
CA LEU A 34 -4.45 11.56 2.94
C LEU A 34 -3.47 10.41 2.72
N VAL A 35 -2.19 10.60 3.07
CA VAL A 35 -1.16 9.57 2.95
C VAL A 35 -1.48 8.37 3.84
N SER A 36 -1.94 8.60 5.06
CA SER A 36 -2.36 7.53 5.96
C SER A 36 -3.49 6.70 5.35
N GLY A 37 -4.52 7.36 4.81
CA GLY A 37 -5.63 6.70 4.11
C GLY A 37 -5.16 5.91 2.88
N ALA A 38 -4.28 6.50 2.07
CA ALA A 38 -3.72 5.84 0.89
C ALA A 38 -2.85 4.62 1.24
N ILE A 39 -2.03 4.70 2.30
CA ILE A 39 -1.26 3.55 2.79
C ILE A 39 -2.20 2.43 3.25
N LEU A 40 -3.29 2.78 3.92
CA LEU A 40 -4.27 1.82 4.41
C LEU A 40 -4.98 1.11 3.25
N ALA A 41 -5.39 1.85 2.21
CA ALA A 41 -5.99 1.30 1.01
C ALA A 41 -5.03 0.35 0.26
N VAL A 42 -3.77 0.74 0.09
CA VAL A 42 -2.75 -0.10 -0.58
C VAL A 42 -2.48 -1.38 0.22
N ARG A 43 -2.43 -1.30 1.56
CA ARG A 43 -2.30 -2.49 2.42
C ARG A 43 -3.51 -3.42 2.31
N LEU A 44 -4.72 -2.88 2.27
CA LEU A 44 -5.94 -3.67 2.10
C LEU A 44 -5.91 -4.42 0.76
N SER A 45 -5.54 -3.72 -0.32
CA SER A 45 -5.38 -4.31 -1.65
C SER A 45 -4.31 -5.40 -1.66
N GLY A 46 -3.16 -5.17 -1.03
CA GLY A 46 -2.08 -6.16 -0.90
C GLY A 46 -2.49 -7.41 -0.11
N LEU A 47 -3.32 -7.27 0.92
CA LEU A 47 -3.91 -8.40 1.66
C LEU A 47 -4.82 -9.24 0.77
N ILE A 48 -5.71 -8.60 0.02
CA ILE A 48 -6.64 -9.29 -0.89
C ILE A 48 -5.86 -10.02 -1.99
N LEU A 49 -4.90 -9.36 -2.63
CA LEU A 49 -4.03 -9.97 -3.64
C LEU A 49 -3.20 -11.13 -3.07
N SER A 50 -2.73 -11.01 -1.84
CA SER A 50 -2.03 -12.10 -1.16
C SER A 50 -2.96 -13.28 -0.90
N ALA A 51 -4.17 -13.03 -0.37
CA ALA A 51 -5.13 -14.10 -0.10
C ALA A 51 -5.54 -14.85 -1.38
N ILE A 52 -5.86 -14.11 -2.45
CA ILE A 52 -6.19 -14.69 -3.76
C ILE A 52 -4.98 -15.42 -4.33
N GLY A 53 -3.80 -14.80 -4.33
CA GLY A 53 -2.58 -15.39 -4.84
C GLY A 53 -2.16 -16.66 -4.08
N PHE A 54 -2.48 -16.73 -2.79
CA PHE A 54 -2.26 -17.93 -1.98
C PHE A 54 -3.26 -19.03 -2.30
N LEU A 55 -4.55 -18.70 -2.49
CA LEU A 55 -5.56 -19.65 -2.96
C LEU A 55 -5.16 -20.30 -4.30
N PHE A 56 -4.62 -19.50 -5.24
CA PHE A 56 -4.10 -20.01 -6.51
C PHE A 56 -2.85 -20.90 -6.38
N LEU A 57 -2.10 -20.84 -5.28
CA LEU A 57 -0.96 -21.74 -5.04
C LEU A 57 -1.39 -23.08 -4.44
N LEU A 58 -2.56 -23.12 -3.80
CA LEU A 58 -3.14 -24.34 -3.23
C LEU A 58 -3.94 -25.16 -4.25
N LEU A 59 -4.30 -24.54 -5.38
CA LEU A 59 -5.08 -25.13 -6.47
C LEU A 59 -4.12 -25.65 -7.56
#